data_AF-A0A857N6Y8-F1
#
_entry.id   AF-A0A857N6Y8-F1
#
_cell.length_a   1.000
_cell.length_b   1.000
_cell.length_c   1.000
_cell.angle_alpha   90.00
_cell.angle_beta   90.00
_cell.angle_gamma   90.00
#
_symmetry.space_group_name_H-M   'P 1'
#
loop_
_entity.id
_entity.type
_entity.pdbx_description
1 polymer ?
#
loop_
_entity_poly.entity_id
_entity_poly.type
_entity_poly.pdbx_seq_one_letter_code
_entity_poly.pdbx_strand_id
1 'polypeptide(L)'
;MAIYTKKGNRLELVREKRLGLERDIQKLTEENLETIFGLRFVSGYLNNEFSVRVQEQDFYIDTLTFDEHQKSFVIIEYKKDRNFSVIDQGFSYLSAMLHNKAEFVLELNRRLKKNFDKGDIDWEQSRLIFISPEFTNYQKNAINFKDLPFSLYEVKTYENGIVEFDPIKPFKTTVSIQAYTKDKLIKDVAKEVKVYELEDLVKEGWEETLTLLAEFEKQLMVVKPETKVKYTKKYIAYMSRHGRNYAEIVPNKRGLKIYYRFHHDYVKTSLEMIDCSKVGHWTNGSCHTLVSDSRQIPEAVRLSEQSFLYLHRDIYK
;
A
#
# COMPACT_ATOMS: atom_id res chain seq x y z
N MET A 1 14.77 0.20 19.25
CA MET A 1 14.70 1.58 19.80
C MET A 1 14.09 1.49 21.20
N ALA A 2 14.56 2.24 22.19
CA ALA A 2 13.95 2.19 23.53
C ALA A 2 12.68 3.06 23.55
N ILE A 3 11.56 2.49 24.02
CA ILE A 3 10.29 3.22 24.18
C ILE A 3 10.13 3.60 25.65
N TYR A 4 9.66 4.81 25.92
CA TYR A 4 9.45 5.31 27.28
C TYR A 4 8.03 5.84 27.45
N THR A 5 7.45 5.63 28.64
CA THR A 5 6.25 6.35 29.07
C THR A 5 6.67 7.55 29.90
N LYS A 6 6.06 8.72 29.64
CA LYS A 6 6.31 9.95 30.40
C LYS A 6 5.32 10.08 31.55
N LYS A 7 5.82 10.18 32.77
CA LYS A 7 5.04 10.54 33.98
C LYS A 7 5.63 11.80 34.61
N GLY A 8 4.95 12.93 34.45
CA GLY A 8 5.53 14.24 34.77
C GLY A 8 6.78 14.51 33.94
N ASN A 9 7.92 14.76 34.58
CA ASN A 9 9.23 14.92 33.91
C ASN A 9 10.14 13.68 34.03
N ARG A 10 9.59 12.52 34.41
CA ARG A 10 10.33 11.26 34.46
C ARG A 10 9.95 10.35 33.28
N LEU A 11 10.94 9.62 32.79
CA LEU A 11 10.80 8.61 31.75
C LEU A 11 10.90 7.23 32.37
N GLU A 12 9.92 6.38 32.11
CA GLU A 12 9.92 4.97 32.50
C GLU A 12 10.09 4.11 31.26
N LEU A 13 11.10 3.22 31.25
CA LEU A 13 11.36 2.32 30.13
C LEU A 13 10.17 1.36 29.96
N VAL A 14 9.61 1.32 28.76
CA VAL A 14 8.60 0.34 28.38
C VAL A 14 9.32 -0.89 27.85
N ARG A 15 9.08 -2.04 28.49
CA ARG A 15 9.71 -3.30 28.07
C ARG A 15 8.97 -3.90 26.89
N GLU A 16 9.75 -4.46 25.98
CA GLU A 16 9.23 -5.28 24.89
C GLU A 16 8.68 -6.59 25.46
N LYS A 17 7.47 -6.93 25.05
CA LYS A 17 6.81 -8.19 25.36
C LYS A 17 6.99 -9.10 24.16
N ARG A 18 7.60 -10.27 24.37
CA ARG A 18 7.69 -11.30 23.32
C ARG A 18 6.30 -11.82 22.99
N LEU A 19 5.97 -11.81 21.71
CA LEU A 19 4.76 -12.44 21.17
C LEU A 19 4.88 -13.96 21.33
N GLY A 20 3.81 -14.59 21.85
CA GLY A 20 3.80 -16.01 22.19
C GLY A 20 3.64 -16.92 20.97
N LEU A 21 2.68 -16.62 20.09
CA LEU A 21 2.34 -17.42 18.92
C LEU A 21 2.20 -16.56 17.66
N GLU A 22 2.60 -17.09 16.50
CA GLU A 22 2.39 -16.48 15.17
C GLU A 22 0.91 -16.14 14.94
N ARG A 23 0.05 -17.06 15.38
CA ARG A 23 -1.41 -16.91 15.35
C ARG A 23 -1.93 -15.71 16.16
N ASP A 24 -1.23 -15.28 17.22
CA ASP A 24 -1.63 -14.09 17.99
C ASP A 24 -1.40 -12.82 17.15
N ILE A 25 -0.29 -12.79 16.41
CA ILE A 25 0.05 -11.69 15.48
C ILE A 25 -0.95 -11.66 14.34
N GLN A 26 -1.24 -12.81 13.74
CA GLN A 26 -2.20 -12.94 12.66
C GLN A 26 -3.57 -12.45 13.09
N LYS A 27 -4.10 -12.96 14.21
CA LYS A 27 -5.40 -12.53 14.74
C LYS A 27 -5.43 -11.02 14.99
N LEU A 28 -4.42 -10.47 15.67
CA LEU A 28 -4.34 -9.04 15.96
C LEU A 28 -4.31 -8.21 14.67
N THR A 29 -3.55 -8.67 13.68
CA THR A 29 -3.43 -7.99 12.39
C THR A 29 -4.76 -8.03 11.63
N GLU A 30 -5.39 -9.20 11.51
CA GLU A 30 -6.66 -9.41 10.83
C GLU A 30 -7.79 -8.54 11.42
N GLU A 31 -7.87 -8.44 12.75
CA GLU A 31 -8.85 -7.58 13.44
C GLU A 31 -8.60 -6.08 13.20
N ASN A 32 -7.41 -5.67 12.74
CA ASN A 32 -6.99 -4.27 12.63
C ASN A 32 -6.46 -3.88 11.23
N LEU A 33 -6.73 -4.67 10.19
CA LEU A 33 -6.20 -4.46 8.84
C LEU A 33 -6.49 -3.07 8.26
N GLU A 34 -7.70 -2.54 8.51
CA GLU A 34 -8.08 -1.21 8.02
C GLU A 34 -7.24 -0.12 8.72
N THR A 35 -6.97 -0.27 10.01
CA THR A 35 -6.17 0.68 10.79
C THR A 35 -4.69 0.62 10.42
N ILE A 36 -4.15 -0.58 10.23
CA ILE A 36 -2.71 -0.78 10.01
C ILE A 36 -2.35 -0.50 8.55
N PHE A 37 -3.11 -1.06 7.62
CA PHE A 37 -2.78 -1.08 6.19
C PHE A 37 -3.83 -0.44 5.29
N GLY A 38 -5.03 -0.09 5.80
CA GLY A 38 -6.12 0.41 4.97
C GLY A 38 -6.76 -0.68 4.11
N LEU A 39 -6.57 -1.95 4.47
CA LEU A 39 -7.00 -3.10 3.69
C LEU A 39 -8.29 -3.68 4.24
N ARG A 40 -9.15 -4.19 3.36
CA ARG A 40 -10.33 -4.96 3.75
C ARG A 40 -9.95 -6.41 3.96
N PHE A 41 -10.28 -6.95 5.13
CA PHE A 41 -10.21 -8.38 5.39
C PHE A 41 -11.15 -9.14 4.44
N VAL A 42 -10.64 -10.20 3.81
CA VAL A 42 -11.45 -11.12 2.99
C VAL A 42 -11.53 -12.46 3.70
N SER A 43 -10.40 -13.13 3.87
CA SER A 43 -10.33 -14.45 4.51
C SER A 43 -9.05 -14.65 5.29
N GLY A 44 -9.08 -15.56 6.26
CA GLY A 44 -7.92 -15.89 7.08
C GLY A 44 -8.33 -16.61 8.36
N TYR A 45 -7.53 -16.46 9.40
CA TYR A 45 -7.75 -17.13 10.67
C TYR A 45 -9.13 -16.85 11.28
N LEU A 46 -9.64 -15.62 11.16
CA LEU A 46 -10.93 -15.21 11.73
C LEU A 46 -12.17 -15.86 11.08
N ASN A 47 -12.09 -16.38 9.84
CA ASN A 47 -13.27 -16.86 9.11
C ASN A 47 -13.03 -18.11 8.24
N ASN A 48 -12.04 -18.91 8.63
CA ASN A 48 -11.44 -20.04 7.92
C ASN A 48 -10.53 -19.57 6.78
N GLU A 49 -9.30 -20.08 6.82
CA GLU A 49 -8.26 -19.81 5.83
C GLU A 49 -8.74 -20.20 4.43
N PHE A 50 -8.40 -19.34 3.47
CA PHE A 50 -8.67 -19.58 2.07
C PHE A 50 -7.53 -20.41 1.49
N SER A 51 -7.86 -21.45 0.75
CA SER A 51 -6.90 -22.25 0.02
C SER A 51 -7.26 -22.33 -1.46
N VAL A 52 -6.24 -22.49 -2.28
CA VAL A 52 -6.38 -22.81 -3.69
C VAL A 52 -5.61 -24.08 -4.01
N ARG A 53 -6.08 -24.81 -5.01
CA ARG A 53 -5.41 -26.04 -5.41
C ARG A 53 -4.22 -25.69 -6.32
N VAL A 54 -3.01 -26.02 -5.86
CA VAL A 54 -1.79 -25.89 -6.65
C VAL A 54 -1.28 -27.29 -6.92
N GLN A 55 -1.32 -27.71 -8.19
CA GLN A 55 -1.09 -29.10 -8.59
C GLN A 55 -2.06 -30.05 -7.86
N GLU A 56 -1.55 -30.90 -6.97
CA GLU A 56 -2.33 -31.90 -6.23
C GLU A 56 -2.49 -31.57 -4.74
N GLN A 57 -2.05 -30.39 -4.30
CA GLN A 57 -2.07 -29.98 -2.89
C GLN A 57 -2.85 -28.68 -2.69
N ASP A 58 -3.44 -28.55 -1.51
CA ASP A 58 -4.06 -27.30 -1.09
C ASP A 58 -2.98 -26.34 -0.61
N PHE A 59 -2.94 -25.17 -1.24
CA PHE A 59 -2.04 -24.08 -0.89
C PHE A 59 -2.83 -23.05 -0.09
N TYR A 60 -2.57 -23.01 1.21
CA TYR A 60 -3.28 -22.16 2.18
C TYR A 60 -2.69 -20.76 2.20
N ILE A 61 -3.57 -19.78 2.39
CA ILE A 61 -3.22 -18.36 2.52
C ILE A 61 -3.58 -17.93 3.94
N ASP A 62 -2.57 -17.50 4.70
CA ASP A 62 -2.74 -17.05 6.09
C ASP A 62 -3.81 -15.96 6.19
N THR A 63 -3.63 -14.87 5.44
CA THR A 63 -4.62 -13.81 5.33
C THR A 63 -4.73 -13.30 3.89
N LEU A 64 -5.92 -13.38 3.33
CA LEU A 64 -6.32 -12.73 2.10
C LEU A 64 -7.01 -11.40 2.41
N THR A 65 -6.55 -10.33 1.78
CA THR A 65 -7.14 -8.99 1.91
C THR A 65 -7.33 -8.33 0.55
N PHE A 66 -8.12 -7.26 0.52
CA PHE A 66 -8.41 -6.49 -0.68
C PHE A 66 -8.18 -5.00 -0.45
N ASP A 67 -7.42 -4.39 -1.36
CA ASP A 67 -7.20 -2.95 -1.43
C ASP A 67 -8.33 -2.34 -2.28
N GLU A 68 -9.37 -1.81 -1.63
CA GLU A 68 -10.53 -1.26 -2.35
C GLU A 68 -10.17 -0.04 -3.21
N HIS A 69 -9.15 0.71 -2.84
CA HIS A 69 -8.72 1.91 -3.56
C HIS A 69 -7.98 1.58 -4.84
N GLN A 70 -7.20 0.50 -4.81
CA GLN A 70 -6.46 0.02 -5.98
C GLN A 70 -7.17 -1.10 -6.73
N LYS A 71 -8.26 -1.63 -6.16
CA LYS A 71 -8.98 -2.80 -6.65
C LYS A 71 -8.07 -4.01 -6.84
N SER A 72 -7.12 -4.23 -5.93
CA SER A 72 -6.13 -5.30 -6.04
C SER A 72 -6.08 -6.17 -4.78
N PHE A 73 -5.61 -7.41 -4.94
CA PHE A 73 -5.42 -8.31 -3.81
C PHE A 73 -4.12 -7.99 -3.07
N VAL A 74 -4.17 -8.11 -1.74
CA VAL A 74 -2.98 -8.08 -0.89
C VAL A 74 -2.98 -9.33 -0.04
N ILE A 75 -2.02 -10.21 -0.29
CA ILE A 75 -1.81 -11.40 0.53
C ILE A 75 -0.92 -11.00 1.72
N ILE A 76 -1.19 -11.53 2.90
CA ILE A 76 -0.34 -11.35 4.07
C ILE A 76 0.08 -12.73 4.57
N GLU A 77 1.38 -12.88 4.80
CA GLU A 77 2.01 -14.10 5.29
C GLU A 77 2.73 -13.80 6.61
N TYR A 78 2.51 -14.62 7.64
CA TYR A 78 3.13 -14.44 8.95
C TYR A 78 4.30 -15.40 9.11
N LYS A 79 5.33 -14.93 9.82
CA LYS A 79 6.59 -15.67 9.94
C LYS A 79 7.11 -15.66 11.36
N LYS A 80 7.56 -16.84 11.80
CA LYS A 80 8.30 -17.03 13.04
C LYS A 80 9.77 -17.39 12.83
N ASP A 81 10.07 -18.14 11.77
CA ASP A 81 11.38 -18.76 11.55
C ASP A 81 12.29 -17.99 10.58
N ARG A 82 13.60 -18.09 10.80
CA ARG A 82 14.63 -17.28 10.13
C ARG A 82 15.17 -17.87 8.81
N ASN A 83 14.68 -19.03 8.37
CA ASN A 83 15.40 -19.92 7.44
C ASN A 83 14.82 -20.04 6.01
N PHE A 84 13.85 -19.23 5.59
CA PHE A 84 13.23 -19.37 4.26
C PHE A 84 13.57 -18.21 3.32
N SER A 85 13.55 -18.51 2.02
CA SER A 85 13.67 -17.53 0.93
C SER A 85 12.36 -16.75 0.79
N VAL A 86 12.34 -15.52 1.30
CA VAL A 86 11.22 -14.56 1.16
C VAL A 86 10.84 -14.35 -0.31
N ILE A 87 11.83 -14.38 -1.20
CA ILE A 87 11.63 -14.18 -2.64
C ILE A 87 10.80 -15.32 -3.22
N ASP A 88 11.29 -16.55 -3.11
CA ASP A 88 10.67 -17.71 -3.78
C ASP A 88 9.26 -17.96 -3.24
N GLN A 89 9.10 -17.85 -1.92
CA GLN A 89 7.79 -17.99 -1.31
C GLN A 89 6.85 -16.86 -1.76
N GLY A 90 7.35 -15.63 -1.83
CA GLY A 90 6.52 -14.50 -2.20
C GLY A 90 5.99 -14.59 -3.62
N PHE A 91 6.84 -15.02 -4.56
CA PHE A 91 6.43 -15.30 -5.93
C PHE A 91 5.50 -16.52 -6.03
N SER A 92 5.65 -17.52 -5.16
CA SER A 92 4.75 -18.67 -5.12
C SER A 92 3.31 -18.28 -4.77
N TYR A 93 3.10 -17.41 -3.78
CA TYR A 93 1.77 -16.88 -3.45
C TYR A 93 1.14 -16.12 -4.61
N LEU A 94 1.90 -15.22 -5.24
CA LEU A 94 1.41 -14.44 -6.36
C LEU A 94 1.13 -15.33 -7.58
N SER A 95 1.96 -16.33 -7.86
CA SER A 95 1.71 -17.30 -8.92
C SER A 95 0.44 -18.12 -8.66
N ALA A 96 0.25 -18.60 -7.43
CA ALA A 96 -0.97 -19.32 -7.05
C ALA A 96 -2.21 -18.46 -7.28
N MET A 97 -2.16 -17.17 -6.93
CA MET A 97 -3.25 -16.23 -7.19
C MET A 97 -3.52 -16.01 -8.68
N LEU A 98 -2.47 -15.78 -9.48
CA LEU A 98 -2.62 -15.53 -10.92
C LEU A 98 -3.15 -16.74 -11.69
N HIS A 99 -2.83 -17.96 -11.26
CA HIS A 99 -3.38 -19.18 -11.85
C HIS A 99 -4.81 -19.50 -11.38
N ASN A 100 -5.22 -19.00 -10.21
CA ASN A 100 -6.53 -19.29 -9.59
C ASN A 100 -7.40 -18.02 -9.46
N LYS A 101 -7.37 -17.13 -10.46
CA LYS A 101 -8.10 -15.84 -10.42
C LYS A 101 -9.60 -15.98 -10.16
N ALA A 102 -10.22 -17.07 -10.61
CA ALA A 102 -11.67 -17.27 -10.43
C ALA A 102 -12.03 -17.51 -8.97
N GLU A 103 -11.24 -18.33 -8.29
CA GLU A 103 -11.39 -18.73 -6.90
C GLU A 103 -11.19 -17.53 -5.97
N PHE A 104 -10.19 -16.68 -6.25
CA PHE A 104 -9.96 -15.44 -5.50
C PHE A 104 -11.12 -14.45 -5.64
N VAL A 105 -11.63 -14.24 -6.87
CA VAL A 105 -12.79 -13.36 -7.11
C VAL A 105 -14.05 -13.92 -6.45
N LEU A 106 -14.25 -15.23 -6.52
CA LEU A 106 -15.38 -15.90 -5.86
C LEU A 106 -15.31 -15.70 -4.34
N GLU A 107 -14.12 -15.87 -3.74
CA GLU A 107 -13.94 -15.67 -2.31
C GLU A 107 -14.18 -14.21 -1.91
N LEU A 108 -13.63 -13.26 -2.67
CA LEU A 108 -13.86 -11.83 -2.48
C LEU A 108 -15.36 -11.49 -2.49
N ASN A 109 -16.08 -11.95 -3.51
CA ASN A 109 -17.51 -11.71 -3.68
C ASN A 109 -18.32 -12.33 -2.54
N ARG A 110 -18.00 -13.58 -2.16
CA ARG A 110 -18.66 -14.29 -1.06
C ARG A 110 -18.51 -13.56 0.27
N ARG A 111 -17.30 -13.10 0.58
CA ARG A 111 -16.97 -12.48 1.87
C ARG A 111 -17.44 -11.04 1.97
N LEU A 112 -17.26 -10.25 0.91
CA LEU A 112 -17.67 -8.84 0.89
C LEU A 112 -19.11 -8.62 0.42
N LYS A 113 -19.82 -9.68 0.00
CA LYS A 113 -21.18 -9.62 -0.57
C LYS A 113 -21.26 -8.63 -1.75
N LYS A 114 -20.28 -8.71 -2.64
CA LYS A 114 -20.13 -7.90 -3.85
C LYS A 114 -20.14 -8.79 -5.09
N ASN A 115 -20.18 -8.19 -6.27
CA ASN A 115 -20.22 -8.88 -7.57
C ASN A 115 -19.12 -8.32 -8.50
N PHE A 116 -17.85 -8.48 -8.10
CA PHE A 116 -16.72 -8.17 -8.95
C PHE A 116 -16.55 -9.27 -10.00
N ASP A 117 -16.20 -8.86 -11.22
CA ASP A 117 -15.67 -9.74 -12.25
C ASP A 117 -14.14 -9.72 -12.24
N LYS A 118 -13.52 -10.70 -12.92
CA LYS A 118 -12.05 -10.75 -13.08
C LYS A 118 -11.46 -9.48 -13.69
N GLY A 119 -12.23 -8.79 -14.53
CA GLY A 119 -11.84 -7.54 -15.18
C GLY A 119 -11.91 -6.31 -14.28
N ASP A 120 -12.61 -6.40 -13.14
CA ASP A 120 -12.67 -5.31 -12.16
C ASP A 120 -11.45 -5.27 -11.24
N ILE A 121 -10.67 -6.36 -11.22
CA ILE A 121 -9.50 -6.52 -10.36
C ILE A 121 -8.24 -6.05 -11.11
N ASP A 122 -7.51 -5.15 -10.48
CA ASP A 122 -6.17 -4.75 -10.92
C ASP A 122 -5.13 -5.78 -10.44
N TRP A 123 -4.96 -6.84 -11.22
CA TRP A 123 -3.96 -7.88 -10.97
C TRP A 123 -2.53 -7.33 -11.00
N GLU A 124 -2.26 -6.28 -11.81
CA GLU A 124 -0.93 -5.65 -11.90
C GLU A 124 -0.53 -5.00 -10.57
N GLN A 125 -1.50 -4.51 -9.79
CA GLN A 125 -1.31 -3.88 -8.48
C GLN A 125 -1.38 -4.85 -7.29
N SER A 126 -1.54 -6.15 -7.53
CA SER A 126 -1.60 -7.13 -6.44
C SER A 126 -0.22 -7.36 -5.83
N ARG A 127 -0.16 -7.57 -4.52
CA ARG A 127 1.11 -7.60 -3.77
C ARG A 127 1.05 -8.53 -2.56
N LEU A 128 2.20 -8.75 -1.93
CA LEU A 128 2.32 -9.55 -0.72
C LEU A 128 2.96 -8.74 0.41
N ILE A 129 2.54 -8.98 1.64
CA ILE A 129 3.15 -8.42 2.85
C ILE A 129 3.61 -9.59 3.72
N PHE A 130 4.89 -9.61 4.11
CA PHE A 130 5.35 -10.51 5.16
C PHE A 130 5.39 -9.77 6.50
N ILE A 131 4.90 -10.43 7.54
CA ILE A 131 4.90 -9.91 8.91
C ILE A 131 5.63 -10.89 9.81
N SER A 132 6.64 -10.40 10.53
CA SER A 132 7.45 -11.22 11.44
C SER A 132 7.83 -10.41 12.67
N PRO A 133 8.08 -11.02 13.84
CA PRO A 133 8.77 -10.31 14.92
C PRO A 133 10.16 -9.80 14.51
N GLU A 134 10.85 -10.53 13.61
CA GLU A 134 12.19 -10.19 13.15
C GLU A 134 12.50 -10.83 11.80
N PHE A 135 13.25 -10.13 10.95
CA PHE A 135 13.85 -10.70 9.74
C PHE A 135 15.37 -10.79 9.84
N THR A 136 15.96 -11.81 9.24
CA THR A 136 17.41 -11.89 9.09
C THR A 136 17.93 -10.81 8.15
N ASN A 137 19.23 -10.48 8.24
CA ASN A 137 19.86 -9.55 7.30
C ASN A 137 19.73 -10.01 5.84
N TYR A 138 19.75 -11.33 5.59
CA TYR A 138 19.55 -11.88 4.25
C TYR A 138 18.15 -11.56 3.71
N GLN A 139 17.11 -11.78 4.53
CA GLN A 139 15.72 -11.47 4.18
C GLN A 139 15.49 -9.96 4.00
N LYS A 140 16.10 -9.13 4.87
CA LYS A 140 16.06 -7.66 4.72
C LYS A 140 16.76 -7.20 3.43
N ASN A 141 17.84 -7.88 3.03
CA ASN A 141 18.52 -7.57 1.77
C ASN A 141 17.76 -8.06 0.54
N ALA A 142 16.87 -9.05 0.70
CA ALA A 142 16.07 -9.59 -0.39
C ALA A 142 15.11 -8.56 -1.01
N ILE A 143 14.69 -7.53 -0.25
CA ILE A 143 13.81 -6.47 -0.78
C ILE A 143 14.53 -5.34 -1.53
N ASN A 144 15.84 -5.43 -1.73
CA ASN A 144 16.61 -4.39 -2.43
C ASN A 144 16.44 -4.38 -3.96
N PHE A 145 15.57 -5.22 -4.52
CA PHE A 145 15.22 -5.16 -5.93
C PHE A 145 14.07 -4.17 -6.16
N LYS A 146 14.15 -3.38 -7.23
CA LYS A 146 13.20 -2.28 -7.49
C LYS A 146 11.82 -2.74 -7.92
N ASP A 147 11.72 -3.96 -8.46
CA ASP A 147 10.52 -4.54 -9.07
C ASP A 147 9.90 -5.66 -8.23
N LEU A 148 10.15 -5.65 -6.91
CA LEU A 148 9.55 -6.63 -6.01
C LEU A 148 8.14 -6.24 -5.56
N PRO A 149 7.13 -7.08 -5.82
CA PRO A 149 5.76 -6.81 -5.44
C PRO A 149 5.45 -7.21 -4.00
N PHE A 150 6.42 -7.09 -3.09
CA PHE A 150 6.19 -7.40 -1.68
C PHE A 150 6.93 -6.50 -0.71
N SER A 151 6.43 -6.45 0.53
CA SER A 151 6.95 -5.62 1.61
C SER A 151 7.14 -6.43 2.89
N LEU A 152 8.08 -6.03 3.73
CA LEU A 152 8.34 -6.67 5.02
C LEU A 152 7.98 -5.71 6.16
N TYR A 153 7.31 -6.23 7.19
CA TYR A 153 6.99 -5.49 8.41
C TYR A 153 7.44 -6.28 9.64
N GLU A 154 8.23 -5.64 10.49
CA GLU A 154 8.53 -6.16 11.82
C GLU A 154 7.43 -5.75 12.80
N VAL A 155 6.89 -6.70 13.56
CA VAL A 155 5.88 -6.43 14.59
C VAL A 155 6.47 -6.59 15.99
N LYS A 156 6.32 -5.56 16.82
CA LYS A 156 6.79 -5.55 18.21
C LYS A 156 5.65 -5.18 19.15
N THR A 157 5.55 -5.88 20.28
CA THR A 157 4.58 -5.55 21.34
C THR A 157 5.29 -5.16 22.62
N TYR A 158 4.63 -4.34 23.44
CA TYR A 158 5.22 -3.81 24.67
C TYR A 158 4.24 -3.95 25.86
N GLU A 159 4.74 -3.91 27.10
CA GLU A 159 3.97 -4.19 28.34
C GLU A 159 2.72 -3.29 28.54
N ASN A 160 2.65 -2.12 27.91
CA ASN A 160 1.55 -1.15 28.03
C ASN A 160 0.49 -1.26 26.91
N GLY A 161 0.42 -2.41 26.21
CA GLY A 161 -0.50 -2.60 25.09
C GLY A 161 -0.12 -1.83 23.82
N ILE A 162 1.10 -1.29 23.78
CA ILE A 162 1.65 -0.63 22.58
C ILE A 162 2.06 -1.72 21.60
N VAL A 163 1.71 -1.53 20.34
CA VAL A 163 2.08 -2.41 19.23
C VAL A 163 2.66 -1.54 18.10
N GLU A 164 3.77 -1.98 17.55
CA GLU A 164 4.49 -1.30 16.47
C GLU A 164 4.56 -2.24 15.27
N PHE A 165 4.17 -1.73 14.10
CA PHE A 165 4.39 -2.36 12.80
C PHE A 165 5.40 -1.52 12.03
N ASP A 166 6.65 -1.96 12.02
CA ASP A 166 7.79 -1.24 11.45
C ASP A 166 8.09 -1.74 10.02
N PRO A 167 7.88 -0.92 8.97
CA PRO A 167 8.22 -1.30 7.61
C PRO A 167 9.74 -1.36 7.42
N ILE A 168 10.24 -2.49 6.93
CA ILE A 168 11.64 -2.58 6.51
C ILE A 168 11.80 -1.85 5.18
N LYS A 169 12.58 -0.77 5.21
CA LYS A 169 12.91 0.00 4.01
C LYS A 169 14.10 -0.65 3.29
N PRO A 170 14.06 -0.79 1.96
CA PRO A 170 15.22 -1.23 1.22
C PRO A 170 16.35 -0.19 1.34
N PHE A 171 17.59 -0.65 1.34
CA PHE A 171 18.76 0.21 1.50
C PHE A 171 19.08 0.97 0.20
N LYS A 172 18.95 0.28 -0.95
CA LYS A 172 19.12 0.84 -2.29
C LYS A 172 18.41 -0.05 -3.30
N THR A 173 17.46 0.51 -4.06
CA THR A 173 16.68 -0.20 -5.09
C THR A 173 17.04 0.32 -6.47
N THR A 174 18.10 -0.20 -7.08
CA THR A 174 18.48 0.20 -8.47
C THR A 174 18.42 -0.95 -9.46
N VAL A 175 18.24 -2.17 -8.98
CA VAL A 175 18.44 -3.38 -9.76
C VAL A 175 17.14 -4.16 -9.84
N SER A 176 16.79 -4.63 -11.04
CA SER A 176 15.62 -5.49 -11.25
C SER A 176 15.96 -6.95 -10.91
N ILE A 177 15.04 -7.64 -10.23
CA ILE A 177 15.16 -9.06 -9.92
C ILE A 177 15.24 -9.92 -11.20
N GLN A 178 14.59 -9.48 -12.28
CA GLN A 178 14.59 -10.18 -13.56
C GLN A 178 15.99 -10.31 -14.16
N ALA A 179 16.91 -9.40 -13.82
CA ALA A 179 18.30 -9.48 -14.26
C ALA A 179 19.11 -10.55 -13.50
N TYR A 180 18.64 -10.98 -12.31
CA TYR A 180 19.36 -11.89 -11.41
C TYR A 180 18.79 -13.30 -11.39
N THR A 181 17.54 -13.50 -11.83
CA THR A 181 16.89 -14.81 -11.84
C THR A 181 16.57 -15.32 -13.25
N LYS A 182 16.84 -16.61 -13.45
CA LYS A 182 16.36 -17.36 -14.63
C LYS A 182 15.08 -18.15 -14.33
N ASP A 183 14.56 -18.06 -13.11
CA ASP A 183 13.37 -18.78 -12.69
C ASP A 183 12.16 -18.35 -13.55
N LYS A 184 11.48 -19.33 -14.14
CA LYS A 184 10.34 -19.10 -15.02
C LYS A 184 9.12 -18.57 -14.25
N LEU A 185 8.88 -19.08 -13.04
CA LEU A 185 7.76 -18.68 -12.20
C LEU A 185 7.89 -17.20 -11.84
N ILE A 186 9.08 -16.76 -11.40
CA ILE A 186 9.34 -15.35 -11.08
C ILE A 186 9.10 -14.46 -12.31
N LYS A 187 9.59 -14.87 -13.49
CA LYS A 187 9.40 -14.13 -14.73
C LYS A 187 7.96 -14.06 -15.19
N ASP A 188 7.19 -15.12 -15.01
CA ASP A 188 5.78 -15.15 -15.41
C ASP A 188 4.93 -14.28 -14.49
N VAL A 189 5.17 -14.33 -13.16
CA VAL A 189 4.54 -13.41 -12.21
C VAL A 189 4.90 -11.95 -12.52
N ALA A 190 6.17 -11.64 -12.79
CA ALA A 190 6.62 -10.27 -13.05
C ALA A 190 6.06 -9.65 -14.36
N LYS A 191 5.49 -10.45 -15.26
CA LYS A 191 4.76 -9.94 -16.43
C LYS A 191 3.35 -9.46 -16.08
N GLU A 192 2.73 -10.12 -15.11
CA GLU A 192 1.35 -9.89 -14.71
C GLU A 192 1.22 -8.95 -13.51
N VAL A 193 2.18 -8.98 -12.59
CA VAL A 193 2.28 -8.09 -11.42
C VAL A 193 3.40 -7.09 -11.66
N LYS A 194 3.09 -5.80 -11.55
CA LYS A 194 4.00 -4.71 -11.93
C LYS A 194 4.20 -3.74 -10.79
N VAL A 195 5.46 -3.45 -10.51
CA VAL A 195 5.85 -2.32 -9.66
C VAL A 195 6.14 -1.15 -10.59
N TYR A 196 5.40 -0.06 -10.40
CA TYR A 196 5.56 1.15 -11.18
C TYR A 196 6.52 2.12 -10.48
N GLU A 197 7.26 2.88 -11.27
CA GLU A 197 8.10 3.97 -10.83
C GLU A 197 7.62 5.30 -11.45
N LEU A 198 8.25 6.41 -11.08
CA LEU A 198 7.86 7.73 -11.58
C LEU A 198 8.00 7.82 -13.11
N GLU A 199 9.03 7.17 -13.65
CA GLU A 199 9.38 7.13 -15.07
C GLU A 199 8.30 6.45 -15.92
N ASP A 200 7.46 5.59 -15.33
CA ASP A 200 6.33 4.97 -16.02
C ASP A 200 5.15 5.95 -16.23
N LEU A 201 5.10 6.99 -15.40
CA LEU A 201 4.01 7.97 -15.36
C LEU A 201 4.37 9.30 -16.02
N VAL A 202 5.65 9.66 -16.03
CA VAL A 202 6.16 10.90 -16.62
C VAL A 202 7.08 10.58 -17.78
N LYS A 203 6.66 10.98 -18.99
CA LYS A 203 7.36 10.67 -20.23
C LYS A 203 8.57 11.60 -20.42
N GLU A 204 9.53 11.14 -21.24
CA GLU A 204 10.62 11.98 -21.74
C GLU A 204 10.06 13.26 -22.39
N GLY A 205 10.68 14.42 -22.10
CA GLY A 205 10.21 15.73 -22.57
C GLY A 205 9.10 16.38 -21.72
N TRP A 206 8.83 15.86 -20.50
CA TRP A 206 7.88 16.44 -19.53
C TRP A 206 8.60 17.09 -18.34
N GLU A 207 9.70 17.80 -18.58
CA GLU A 207 10.57 18.38 -17.54
C GLU A 207 9.83 19.40 -16.65
N GLU A 208 8.92 20.18 -17.23
CA GLU A 208 8.06 21.12 -16.49
C GLU A 208 7.17 20.36 -15.49
N THR A 209 6.59 19.24 -15.90
CA THR A 209 5.75 18.39 -15.05
C THR A 209 6.56 17.75 -13.92
N LEU A 210 7.78 17.28 -14.19
CA LEU A 210 8.69 16.78 -13.15
C LEU A 210 9.01 17.88 -12.13
N THR A 211 9.26 19.10 -12.59
CA THR A 211 9.56 20.25 -11.72
C THR A 211 8.37 20.58 -10.82
N LEU A 212 7.15 20.63 -11.37
CA LEU A 212 5.93 20.88 -10.61
C LEU A 212 5.66 19.76 -9.60
N LEU A 213 5.87 18.51 -10.01
CA LEU A 213 5.67 17.35 -9.14
C LEU A 213 6.64 17.37 -7.96
N ALA A 214 7.94 17.58 -8.23
CA ALA A 214 8.96 17.63 -7.20
C ALA A 214 8.71 18.75 -6.18
N GLU A 215 8.27 19.93 -6.63
CA GLU A 215 7.93 21.03 -5.73
C GLU A 215 6.65 20.75 -4.93
N PHE A 216 5.62 20.13 -5.54
CA PHE A 216 4.43 19.67 -4.82
C PHE A 216 4.77 18.65 -3.74
N GLU A 217 5.55 17.62 -4.08
CA GLU A 217 5.95 16.58 -3.12
C GLU A 217 6.78 17.15 -1.98
N LYS A 218 7.73 18.02 -2.28
CA LYS A 218 8.54 18.69 -1.27
C LYS A 218 7.67 19.46 -0.27
N GLN A 219 6.73 20.27 -0.74
CA GLN A 219 5.84 21.02 0.14
C GLN A 219 4.87 20.11 0.91
N LEU A 220 4.31 19.09 0.25
CA LEU A 220 3.41 18.12 0.87
C LEU A 220 4.12 17.36 2.00
N MET A 221 5.36 16.93 1.79
CA MET A 221 6.13 16.18 2.79
C MET A 221 6.53 17.04 4.00
N VAL A 222 6.58 18.36 3.88
CA VAL A 222 6.77 19.26 5.03
C VAL A 222 5.55 19.26 5.94
N VAL A 223 4.34 19.32 5.37
CA VAL A 223 3.08 19.37 6.14
C VAL A 223 2.55 18.00 6.52
N LYS A 224 2.92 16.96 5.77
CA LYS A 224 2.52 15.55 5.95
C LYS A 224 3.74 14.62 5.79
N PRO A 225 4.71 14.65 6.72
CA PRO A 225 5.93 13.83 6.62
C PRO A 225 5.67 12.31 6.66
N GLU A 226 4.51 11.89 7.16
CA GLU A 226 4.09 10.48 7.22
C GLU A 226 3.43 9.96 5.92
N THR A 227 3.38 10.78 4.87
CA THR A 227 2.76 10.43 3.59
C THR A 227 3.47 9.25 2.94
N LYS A 228 2.70 8.22 2.58
CA LYS A 228 3.16 7.12 1.74
C LYS A 228 2.87 7.46 0.28
N VAL A 229 3.88 7.39 -0.58
CA VAL A 229 3.71 7.57 -2.02
C VAL A 229 3.67 6.21 -2.70
N LYS A 230 2.70 6.01 -3.59
CA LYS A 230 2.62 4.80 -4.41
C LYS A 230 2.36 5.16 -5.88
N TYR A 231 3.20 4.64 -6.75
CA TYR A 231 3.02 4.75 -8.19
C TYR A 231 2.10 3.63 -8.68
N THR A 232 1.11 3.99 -9.50
CA THR A 232 0.22 3.05 -10.18
C THR A 232 0.42 3.15 -11.68
N LYS A 233 -0.33 2.36 -12.46
CA LYS A 233 -0.31 2.44 -13.92
C LYS A 233 -0.70 3.82 -14.48
N LYS A 234 -1.53 4.59 -13.76
CA LYS A 234 -2.19 5.80 -14.30
C LYS A 234 -2.03 7.04 -13.45
N TYR A 235 -1.72 6.90 -12.17
CA TYR A 235 -1.63 8.00 -11.22
C TYR A 235 -0.64 7.70 -10.09
N ILE A 236 -0.22 8.76 -9.42
CA ILE A 236 0.58 8.73 -8.18
C ILE A 236 -0.39 8.90 -7.01
N ALA A 237 -0.40 7.96 -6.08
CA ALA A 237 -1.22 8.00 -4.87
C ALA A 237 -0.41 8.57 -3.70
N TYR A 238 -0.93 9.62 -3.07
CA TYR A 238 -0.44 10.14 -1.79
C TYR A 238 -1.40 9.68 -0.69
N MET A 239 -0.89 8.83 0.18
CA MET A 239 -1.67 8.06 1.12
C MET A 239 -1.31 8.43 2.56
N SER A 240 -2.31 8.37 3.44
CA SER A 240 -2.04 8.48 4.87
C SER A 240 -1.19 7.30 5.35
N ARG A 241 -0.64 7.39 6.56
CA ARG A 241 0.05 6.26 7.20
C ARG A 241 -0.78 4.97 7.23
N HIS A 242 -2.11 5.10 7.26
CA HIS A 242 -3.10 4.02 7.28
C HIS A 242 -3.51 3.55 5.87
N GLY A 243 -2.83 3.99 4.80
CA GLY A 243 -3.05 3.48 3.43
C GLY A 243 -4.25 4.09 2.68
N ARG A 244 -4.94 5.09 3.23
CA ARG A 244 -6.03 5.78 2.52
C ARG A 244 -5.49 6.88 1.59
N ASN A 245 -5.80 6.81 0.29
CA ASN A 245 -5.42 7.82 -0.71
C ASN A 245 -6.15 9.13 -0.44
N TYR A 246 -5.43 10.20 -0.11
CA TYR A 246 -6.03 11.53 0.13
C TYR A 246 -5.71 12.54 -0.97
N ALA A 247 -4.65 12.35 -1.75
CA ALA A 247 -4.44 13.08 -2.99
C ALA A 247 -3.92 12.12 -4.05
N GLU A 248 -4.37 12.28 -5.29
CA GLU A 248 -3.96 11.43 -6.40
C GLU A 248 -3.60 12.30 -7.59
N ILE A 249 -2.43 12.10 -8.17
CA ILE A 249 -1.92 12.94 -9.27
C ILE A 249 -1.86 12.13 -10.55
N VAL A 250 -2.50 12.64 -11.59
CA VAL A 250 -2.28 12.21 -12.97
C VAL A 250 -1.36 13.23 -13.65
N PRO A 251 -0.08 12.91 -13.88
CA PRO A 251 0.82 13.77 -14.63
C PRO A 251 0.35 13.92 -16.08
N ASN A 252 0.53 15.11 -16.65
CA ASN A 252 0.27 15.40 -18.06
C ASN A 252 1.45 16.15 -18.67
N LYS A 253 1.47 16.34 -20.00
CA LYS A 253 2.58 17.01 -20.70
C LYS A 253 2.89 18.45 -20.21
N ARG A 254 1.90 19.15 -19.65
CA ARG A 254 1.99 20.56 -19.26
C ARG A 254 1.52 20.82 -17.83
N GLY A 255 1.75 19.86 -16.93
CA GLY A 255 1.38 20.01 -15.52
C GLY A 255 0.72 18.79 -14.90
N LEU A 256 0.03 19.02 -13.80
CA LEU A 256 -0.52 18.01 -12.91
C LEU A 256 -2.04 18.13 -12.84
N LYS A 257 -2.72 17.00 -12.89
CA LYS A 257 -4.14 16.91 -12.55
C LYS A 257 -4.26 16.24 -11.20
N ILE A 258 -4.67 17.00 -10.19
CA ILE A 258 -4.64 16.58 -8.78
C ILE A 258 -6.07 16.35 -8.31
N TYR A 259 -6.35 15.14 -7.85
CA TYR A 259 -7.65 14.67 -7.41
C TYR A 259 -7.74 14.65 -5.89
N TYR A 260 -8.91 15.01 -5.37
CA TYR A 260 -9.22 15.09 -3.94
C TYR A 260 -10.52 14.34 -3.61
N ARG A 261 -10.67 13.95 -2.35
CA ARG A 261 -11.72 13.04 -1.88
C ARG A 261 -13.00 13.74 -1.45
N PHE A 262 -12.94 15.05 -1.25
CA PHE A 262 -14.10 15.88 -0.95
C PHE A 262 -14.88 16.25 -2.22
N HIS A 263 -16.13 16.68 -2.05
CA HIS A 263 -16.95 17.23 -3.13
C HIS A 263 -16.44 18.63 -3.56
N HIS A 264 -16.60 18.99 -4.84
CA HIS A 264 -15.94 20.17 -5.44
C HIS A 264 -16.23 21.52 -4.75
N ASP A 265 -17.34 21.64 -4.02
CA ASP A 265 -17.76 22.85 -3.28
C ASP A 265 -17.39 22.82 -1.77
N TYR A 266 -16.68 21.77 -1.32
CA TYR A 266 -16.42 21.54 0.10
C TYR A 266 -15.45 22.56 0.72
N VAL A 267 -14.46 23.04 -0.04
CA VAL A 267 -13.44 23.99 0.42
C VAL A 267 -13.40 25.20 -0.50
N LYS A 268 -13.44 26.41 0.06
CA LYS A 268 -13.17 27.63 -0.70
C LYS A 268 -11.71 27.64 -1.16
N THR A 269 -11.48 27.92 -2.45
CA THR A 269 -10.15 27.92 -3.06
C THR A 269 -10.04 28.96 -4.17
N SER A 270 -8.81 29.35 -4.49
CA SER A 270 -8.48 30.17 -5.67
C SER A 270 -8.25 29.36 -6.94
N LEU A 271 -8.18 28.03 -6.84
CA LEU A 271 -8.04 27.15 -7.99
C LEU A 271 -9.42 26.74 -8.52
N GLU A 272 -9.50 26.51 -9.83
CA GLU A 272 -10.71 25.92 -10.41
C GLU A 272 -10.87 24.48 -9.93
N MET A 273 -12.06 24.16 -9.42
CA MET A 273 -12.42 22.83 -8.96
C MET A 273 -13.44 22.22 -9.91
N ILE A 274 -13.08 21.08 -10.50
CA ILE A 274 -13.91 20.35 -11.46
C ILE A 274 -14.50 19.14 -10.76
N ASP A 275 -15.82 19.03 -10.74
CA ASP A 275 -16.54 17.84 -10.26
C ASP A 275 -16.31 16.66 -11.21
N CYS A 276 -15.87 15.53 -10.67
CA CYS A 276 -15.74 14.27 -11.40
C CYS A 276 -16.45 13.10 -10.69
N SER A 277 -17.30 13.38 -9.70
CA SER A 277 -17.98 12.37 -8.88
C SER A 277 -18.92 11.45 -9.68
N LYS A 278 -19.40 11.91 -10.84
CA LYS A 278 -20.33 11.18 -11.72
C LYS A 278 -19.72 10.77 -13.07
N VAL A 279 -18.42 10.99 -13.26
CA VAL A 279 -17.72 10.73 -14.53
C VAL A 279 -16.67 9.66 -14.29
N GLY A 280 -16.56 8.68 -15.20
CA GLY A 280 -15.53 7.65 -15.11
C GLY A 280 -14.12 8.25 -15.18
N HIS A 281 -13.27 7.90 -14.21
CA HIS A 281 -11.87 8.31 -14.14
C HIS A 281 -11.03 7.27 -13.37
N TRP A 282 -9.70 7.41 -13.39
CA TRP A 282 -8.77 6.38 -12.87
C TRP A 282 -8.48 6.45 -11.38
N THR A 283 -8.89 7.53 -10.72
CA THR A 283 -8.56 7.80 -9.33
C THR A 283 -9.78 7.59 -8.43
N ASN A 284 -9.62 7.81 -7.14
CA ASN A 284 -10.68 7.76 -6.16
C ASN A 284 -11.26 9.17 -5.90
N GLY A 285 -10.83 10.22 -6.60
CA GLY A 285 -11.25 11.59 -6.33
C GLY A 285 -12.71 11.89 -6.66
N SER A 286 -13.36 12.75 -5.87
CA SER A 286 -14.68 13.30 -6.24
C SER A 286 -14.56 14.61 -7.03
N CYS A 287 -13.42 15.28 -6.95
CA CYS A 287 -13.11 16.47 -7.75
C CYS A 287 -11.61 16.56 -8.05
N HIS A 288 -11.24 17.40 -9.00
CA HIS A 288 -9.84 17.69 -9.28
C HIS A 288 -9.58 19.15 -9.63
N THR A 289 -8.30 19.53 -9.58
CA THR A 289 -7.78 20.79 -10.11
C THR A 289 -6.62 20.54 -11.08
N LEU A 290 -6.32 21.55 -11.90
CA LEU A 290 -5.19 21.55 -12.84
C LEU A 290 -4.12 22.53 -12.35
N VAL A 291 -2.90 22.03 -12.20
CA VAL A 291 -1.72 22.80 -11.81
C VAL A 291 -0.73 22.80 -12.97
N SER A 292 -0.49 23.98 -13.54
CA SER A 292 0.48 24.20 -14.62
C SER A 292 1.52 25.26 -14.27
N ASP A 293 1.41 25.88 -13.10
CA ASP A 293 2.29 26.94 -12.61
C ASP A 293 2.67 26.68 -11.15
N SER A 294 3.94 26.89 -10.79
CA SER A 294 4.44 26.65 -9.43
C SER A 294 3.74 27.52 -8.38
N ARG A 295 3.20 28.69 -8.76
CA ARG A 295 2.42 29.57 -7.88
C ARG A 295 1.11 28.93 -7.40
N GLN A 296 0.62 27.90 -8.09
CA GLN A 296 -0.59 27.16 -7.71
C GLN A 296 -0.30 26.04 -6.69
N ILE A 297 0.96 25.63 -6.53
CA ILE A 297 1.34 24.49 -5.68
C ILE A 297 0.95 24.68 -4.21
N PRO A 298 1.19 25.84 -3.56
CA PRO A 298 0.83 26.02 -2.15
C PRO A 298 -0.65 25.77 -1.88
N GLU A 299 -1.52 26.23 -2.79
CA GLU A 299 -2.96 26.02 -2.67
C GLU A 299 -3.34 24.55 -2.95
N ALA A 300 -2.70 23.89 -3.93
CA ALA A 300 -2.90 22.47 -4.19
C ALA A 300 -2.47 21.57 -3.01
N VAL A 301 -1.41 21.95 -2.30
CA VAL A 301 -0.95 21.28 -1.07
C VAL A 301 -1.97 21.47 0.05
N ARG A 302 -2.45 22.71 0.26
CA ARG A 302 -3.50 23.00 1.25
C ARG A 302 -4.78 22.19 1.00
N LEU A 303 -5.19 22.04 -0.27
CA LEU A 303 -6.31 21.19 -0.64
C LEU A 303 -6.04 19.71 -0.37
N SER A 304 -4.81 19.23 -0.58
CA SER A 304 -4.42 17.86 -0.21
C SER A 304 -4.58 17.61 1.29
N GLU A 305 -4.21 18.59 2.13
CA GLU A 305 -4.45 18.50 3.58
C GLU A 305 -5.94 18.49 3.95
N GLN A 306 -6.77 19.30 3.29
CA GLN A 306 -8.22 19.27 3.50
C GLN A 306 -8.83 17.94 3.10
N SER A 307 -8.34 17.34 2.02
CA SER A 307 -8.75 16.00 1.58
C SER A 307 -8.34 14.92 2.59
N PHE A 308 -7.14 15.05 3.19
CA PHE A 308 -6.72 14.19 4.31
C PHE A 308 -7.69 14.32 5.49
N LEU A 309 -7.99 15.54 5.93
CA LEU A 309 -8.90 15.77 7.06
C LEU A 309 -10.30 15.25 6.77
N TYR A 310 -10.81 15.45 5.55
CA TYR A 310 -12.11 14.94 5.10
C TYR A 310 -12.21 13.42 5.23
N LEU A 311 -11.15 12.69 4.88
CA LEU A 311 -11.11 11.23 4.93
C LEU A 311 -10.96 10.61 6.33
N HIS A 312 -10.45 11.37 7.30
CA HIS A 312 -10.09 10.85 8.62
C HIS A 312 -10.95 11.46 9.73
N ARG A 313 -12.13 12.00 9.39
CA ARG A 313 -13.09 12.56 10.35
C ARG A 313 -13.60 11.54 11.37
N ASP A 314 -13.51 10.26 11.03
CA ASP A 314 -13.81 9.10 11.87
C ASP A 314 -12.70 8.81 12.89
N ILE A 315 -11.44 9.08 12.54
CA ILE A 315 -10.27 8.76 13.37
C ILE A 315 -9.89 9.89 14.34
N TYR A 316 -10.15 11.14 13.97
CA TYR A 316 -9.80 12.32 14.78
C TYR A 316 -11.01 12.93 15.53
N LYS A 317 -12.11 12.19 15.68
CA LYS A 317 -13.18 12.49 16.65
C LYS A 317 -12.80 11.93 18.02
#